data_AF-A0A7W6L338-F1
#
_entry.id   AF-A0A7W6L338-F1
#
_cell.length_a   1.000
_cell.length_b   1.000
_cell.length_c   1.000
_cell.angle_alpha   90.00
_cell.angle_beta   90.00
_cell.angle_gamma   90.00
#
_symmetry.space_group_name_H-M   'P 1'
#
loop_
_entity.id
_entity.type
_entity.pdbx_description
1 polymer ?
#
loop_
_entity_poly.entity_id
_entity_poly.type
_entity_poly.pdbx_seq_one_letter_code
_entity_poly.pdbx_strand_id
1 'polypeptide(L)'
;MQGQSVNGWMVRAGWAVAYRQYATAFVADERVAQGQKRNIWQGAFQMPVDYRRGKRNQPTARASAKVQTLAPGNCAIKGNISSTGSKIFHVPGQRDYNRTSISPRKGERFFCSAQEAINAGWRRAAR
;
A
#
# COMPACT_ATOMS: atom_id res chain seq x y z
N MET A 1 12.07 42.14 17.09
CA MET A 1 11.11 41.20 17.72
C MET A 1 11.39 39.81 17.15
N GLN A 2 11.93 38.90 17.96
CA GLN A 2 12.33 37.58 17.49
C GLN A 2 11.08 36.78 17.14
N GLY A 3 10.81 36.62 15.83
CA GLY A 3 9.72 35.80 15.33
C GLY A 3 9.96 34.35 15.70
N GLN A 4 9.47 33.95 16.86
CA GLN A 4 9.58 32.58 17.32
C GLN A 4 8.83 31.70 16.31
N SER A 5 9.52 30.74 15.71
CA SER A 5 8.92 29.85 14.72
C SER A 5 7.72 29.16 15.36
N VAL A 6 6.53 29.35 14.76
CA VAL A 6 5.28 28.71 15.22
C VAL A 6 5.48 27.20 15.37
N ASN A 7 6.26 26.60 14.46
CA ASN A 7 6.61 25.18 14.51
C ASN A 7 7.38 24.82 15.79
N GLY A 8 8.36 25.63 16.19
CA GLY A 8 9.11 25.41 17.42
C GLY A 8 8.24 25.55 18.67
N TRP A 9 7.34 26.55 18.68
CA TRP A 9 6.38 26.71 19.77
C TRP A 9 5.44 25.52 19.89
N MET A 10 4.89 25.01 18.78
CA MET A 10 4.00 23.84 18.77
C MET A 10 4.68 22.58 19.31
N VAL A 11 5.94 22.36 18.94
CA VAL A 11 6.73 21.23 19.45
C VAL A 11 7.03 21.39 20.94
N ARG A 12 7.49 22.58 21.37
CA ARG A 12 7.81 22.85 22.79
C ARG A 12 6.60 22.76 23.71
N ALA A 13 5.44 23.19 23.23
CA ALA A 13 4.19 23.08 23.94
C ALA A 13 3.63 21.64 23.95
N GLY A 14 4.21 20.71 23.19
CA GLY A 14 3.80 19.31 23.16
C GLY A 14 2.59 19.01 22.28
N TRP A 15 2.24 19.90 21.35
CA TRP A 15 1.18 19.66 20.35
C TRP A 15 1.69 18.91 19.12
N ALA A 16 3.00 18.95 18.88
CA ALA A 16 3.64 18.34 17.72
C ALA A 16 4.93 17.60 18.11
N VAL A 17 5.33 16.67 17.24
CA VAL A 17 6.61 15.95 17.32
C VAL A 17 7.61 16.53 16.33
N ALA A 18 8.89 16.50 16.66
CA ALA A 18 9.94 16.95 15.77
C ALA A 18 10.12 15.96 14.62
N TYR A 19 10.02 16.43 13.37
CA TYR A 19 10.22 15.57 12.22
C TYR A 19 11.70 15.40 11.88
N ARG A 20 12.35 14.51 12.64
CA ARG A 20 13.80 14.27 12.62
C ARG A 20 14.37 13.87 11.25
N GLN A 21 13.53 13.45 10.31
CA GLN A 21 13.95 13.11 8.94
C GLN A 21 14.28 14.33 8.06
N TYR A 22 13.77 15.51 8.42
CA TYR A 22 13.93 16.72 7.60
C TYR A 22 14.60 17.87 8.34
N ALA A 23 14.43 17.97 9.66
CA ALA A 23 15.08 19.01 10.45
C ALA A 23 15.35 18.54 11.89
N THR A 24 16.54 18.89 12.40
CA THR A 24 16.95 18.67 13.79
C THR A 24 16.69 19.89 14.69
N ALA A 25 16.33 21.03 14.10
CA ALA A 25 16.16 22.31 14.80
C ALA A 25 15.16 22.26 15.97
N PHE A 26 14.15 21.37 15.91
CA PHE A 26 13.09 21.28 16.92
C PHE A 26 13.27 20.12 17.92
N VAL A 27 14.40 19.41 17.88
CA VAL A 27 14.65 18.26 18.78
C VAL A 27 14.80 18.71 20.24
N ALA A 28 15.40 19.88 20.47
CA ALA A 28 15.53 20.44 21.81
C ALA A 28 14.14 20.77 22.41
N ASP A 29 13.26 21.36 21.61
CA ASP A 29 11.89 21.68 22.01
C ASP A 29 11.07 20.43 22.31
N GLU A 30 11.25 19.37 21.51
CA GLU A 30 10.58 18.08 21.72
C GLU A 30 11.01 17.44 23.06
N ARG A 31 12.29 17.51 23.40
CA ARG A 31 12.81 17.02 24.69
C ARG A 31 12.22 17.77 25.88
N VAL A 32 11.99 19.08 25.75
CA VAL A 32 11.33 19.89 26.79
C VAL A 32 9.89 19.43 26.98
N ALA A 33 9.14 19.23 25.89
CA ALA A 33 7.76 18.76 25.95
C ALA A 33 7.65 17.34 26.54
N GLN A 34 8.58 16.45 26.20
CA GLN A 34 8.70 15.09 26.75
C GLN A 34 8.97 15.09 28.26
N GLY A 35 10.01 15.80 28.69
CA GLY A 35 10.42 15.84 30.10
C GLY A 35 9.33 16.44 31.01
N GLN A 36 8.57 17.40 30.48
CA GLN A 36 7.45 18.03 31.20
C GLN A 36 6.13 17.31 31.00
N LYS A 37 6.10 16.18 30.28
CA LYS A 37 4.88 15.41 29.95
C LYS A 37 3.76 16.31 29.45
N ARG A 38 4.05 17.20 28.50
CA ARG A 38 3.06 18.16 27.99
C ARG A 38 2.15 17.51 26.93
N ASN A 39 0.85 17.78 27.01
CA ASN A 39 -0.17 17.38 26.03
C ASN A 39 -0.03 15.93 25.55
N ILE A 40 0.36 15.70 24.29
CA ILE A 40 0.47 14.35 23.72
C ILE A 40 1.44 13.45 24.49
N TRP A 41 2.39 14.04 25.24
CA TRP A 41 3.38 13.35 26.06
C TRP A 41 2.86 12.98 27.47
N GLN A 42 1.61 13.30 27.82
CA GLN A 42 0.98 12.86 29.08
C GLN A 42 0.66 11.36 29.08
N GLY A 43 0.40 10.79 27.90
CA GLY A 43 0.06 9.39 27.72
C GLY A 43 1.01 8.68 26.78
N ALA A 44 0.79 7.37 26.63
CA ALA A 44 1.47 6.60 25.59
C ALA A 44 0.83 6.91 24.23
N PHE A 45 1.65 7.26 23.24
CA PHE A 45 1.22 7.38 21.87
C PHE A 45 2.28 6.82 20.91
N GLN A 46 1.86 6.44 19.72
CA GLN A 46 2.78 5.98 18.68
C GLN A 46 3.28 7.17 17.85
N MET A 47 4.59 7.24 17.66
CA MET A 47 5.19 8.30 16.83
C MET A 47 4.65 8.21 15.39
N PRO A 48 4.32 9.35 14.74
CA PRO A 48 3.79 9.37 13.38
C PRO A 48 4.67 8.66 12.34
N VAL A 49 6.01 8.69 12.49
CA VAL A 49 6.94 7.99 11.59
C VAL A 49 6.84 6.48 11.75
N ASP A 50 6.68 5.98 12.98
CA ASP A 50 6.54 4.57 13.27
C ASP A 50 5.17 4.06 12.82
N TYR A 51 4.12 4.85 13.01
CA TYR A 51 2.80 4.55 12.46
C TYR A 51 2.83 4.46 10.92
N ARG A 52 3.50 5.41 10.24
CA ARG A 52 3.64 5.39 8.78
C ARG A 52 4.45 4.19 8.29
N ARG A 53 5.54 3.84 8.99
CA ARG A 53 6.36 2.65 8.69
C ARG A 53 5.56 1.36 8.92
N GLY A 54 4.81 1.30 10.02
CA GLY A 54 3.91 0.20 10.37
C GLY A 54 2.80 0.02 9.34
N LYS A 55 2.17 1.10 8.85
CA LYS A 55 1.17 1.02 7.76
C LYS A 55 1.74 0.61 6.41
N ARG A 56 3.03 0.82 6.16
CA ARG A 56 3.71 0.29 4.97
C ARG A 56 3.93 -1.23 5.08
N ASN A 57 4.06 -1.76 6.29
CA ASN A 57 4.30 -3.18 6.57
C ASN A 57 3.04 -3.95 7.01
N GLN A 58 1.99 -3.26 7.40
CA GLN A 58 0.65 -3.83 7.54
C GLN A 58 0.12 -4.02 6.12
N PRO A 59 -0.21 -5.25 5.69
CA PRO A 59 -1.14 -5.38 4.58
C PRO A 59 -2.38 -4.64 5.05
N THR A 60 -2.70 -3.53 4.40
CA THR A 60 -3.85 -2.72 4.79
C THR A 60 -5.03 -3.67 4.96
N ALA A 61 -5.79 -3.59 6.05
CA ALA A 61 -7.10 -4.26 6.15
C ALA A 61 -8.15 -3.66 5.18
N ARG A 62 -7.67 -3.00 4.12
CA ARG A 62 -8.34 -2.58 2.88
C ARG A 62 -7.62 -3.11 1.63
N ALA A 63 -6.72 -4.08 1.77
CA ALA A 63 -6.72 -5.17 0.82
C ALA A 63 -8.08 -5.82 1.01
N SER A 64 -9.07 -5.33 0.25
CA SER A 64 -10.23 -6.11 -0.14
C SER A 64 -9.74 -7.52 -0.23
N ALA A 65 -10.30 -8.43 0.58
CA ALA A 65 -10.05 -9.85 0.50
C ALA A 65 -9.82 -10.12 -0.98
N LYS A 66 -8.55 -10.36 -1.36
CA LYS A 66 -8.23 -10.66 -2.75
C LYS A 66 -9.00 -11.95 -2.87
N VAL A 67 -10.21 -11.88 -3.41
CA VAL A 67 -10.96 -13.04 -3.82
C VAL A 67 -10.03 -13.57 -4.89
N GLN A 68 -9.08 -14.39 -4.44
CA GLN A 68 -8.43 -15.36 -5.28
C GLN A 68 -9.64 -16.15 -5.72
N THR A 69 -10.19 -15.73 -6.86
CA THR A 69 -11.18 -16.50 -7.56
C THR A 69 -10.43 -17.79 -7.79
N LEU A 70 -10.72 -18.77 -6.94
CA LEU A 70 -10.24 -20.13 -7.11
C LEU A 70 -10.64 -20.45 -8.53
N ALA A 71 -9.64 -20.72 -9.36
CA ALA A 71 -9.85 -21.10 -10.74
C ALA A 71 -10.93 -22.20 -10.72
N PRO A 72 -12.06 -22.04 -11.42
CA PRO A 72 -13.09 -23.07 -11.42
C PRO A 72 -12.51 -24.32 -12.10
N GLY A 73 -12.25 -25.37 -11.31
CA GLY A 73 -11.75 -26.66 -11.79
C GLY A 73 -10.40 -26.58 -12.51
N ASN A 74 -10.31 -27.24 -13.67
CA ASN A 74 -9.07 -27.35 -14.46
C ASN A 74 -8.72 -26.07 -15.25
N CYS A 75 -9.48 -24.98 -15.06
CA CYS A 75 -9.34 -23.77 -15.86
C CYS A 75 -8.32 -22.80 -15.26
N ALA A 76 -7.05 -23.21 -15.33
CA ALA A 76 -5.93 -22.53 -14.70
C ALA A 76 -5.35 -21.37 -15.52
N ILE A 77 -5.94 -20.97 -16.64
CA ILE A 77 -5.40 -19.87 -17.45
C ILE A 77 -6.06 -18.56 -17.06
N LYS A 78 -5.26 -17.59 -16.60
CA LYS A 78 -5.74 -16.31 -16.06
C LYS A 78 -5.74 -15.24 -17.14
N GLY A 79 -6.92 -14.82 -17.62
CA GLY A 79 -7.07 -13.70 -18.55
C GLY A 79 -7.36 -12.37 -17.84
N ASN A 80 -6.38 -11.47 -17.75
CA ASN A 80 -6.53 -10.12 -17.20
C ASN A 80 -6.47 -8.99 -18.27
N ILE A 81 -7.22 -7.92 -18.02
CA ILE A 81 -7.29 -6.76 -18.90
C ILE A 81 -6.45 -5.65 -18.26
N SER A 82 -5.37 -5.28 -18.93
CA SER A 82 -4.51 -4.17 -18.48
C SER A 82 -5.28 -2.84 -18.44
N SER A 83 -4.75 -1.86 -17.71
CA SER A 83 -5.32 -0.51 -17.67
C SER A 83 -5.40 0.16 -19.05
N THR A 84 -4.60 -0.26 -20.02
CA THR A 84 -4.63 0.23 -21.41
C THR A 84 -5.62 -0.53 -22.30
N GLY A 85 -6.39 -1.46 -21.74
CA GLY A 85 -7.38 -2.26 -22.48
C GLY A 85 -6.81 -3.50 -23.18
N SER A 86 -5.50 -3.74 -23.13
CA SER A 86 -4.93 -4.99 -23.67
C SER A 86 -5.42 -6.22 -22.89
N LYS A 87 -5.95 -7.21 -23.61
CA LYS A 87 -6.38 -8.52 -23.10
C LYS A 87 -5.20 -9.49 -23.14
N ILE A 88 -4.66 -9.86 -21.98
CA ILE A 88 -3.54 -10.80 -21.87
C ILE A 88 -3.91 -12.01 -21.01
N PHE A 89 -3.39 -13.18 -21.35
CA PHE A 89 -3.56 -14.37 -20.53
C PHE A 89 -2.23 -14.92 -20.00
N HIS A 90 -2.27 -15.41 -18.76
CA HIS A 90 -1.16 -16.06 -18.09
C HIS A 90 -1.43 -17.54 -17.89
N VAL A 91 -0.41 -18.36 -18.15
CA VAL A 91 -0.43 -19.81 -17.90
C VAL A 91 0.32 -20.14 -16.60
N PRO A 92 -0.01 -21.26 -15.92
CA PRO A 92 0.78 -21.74 -14.80
C PRO A 92 2.27 -21.86 -15.17
N GLY A 93 3.16 -21.42 -14.28
CA GLY A 93 4.61 -21.39 -14.52
C GLY A 93 5.17 -20.05 -15.01
N GLN A 94 4.31 -19.09 -15.40
CA GLN A 94 4.75 -17.72 -15.67
C GLN A 94 5.06 -16.95 -14.38
N ARG A 95 6.01 -16.01 -14.45
CA ARG A 95 6.48 -15.25 -13.29
C ARG A 95 5.37 -14.42 -12.69
N ASP A 96 4.54 -13.83 -13.54
CA ASP A 96 3.44 -12.98 -13.13
C ASP A 96 2.15 -13.77 -12.82
N TYR A 97 2.11 -15.09 -13.04
CA TYR A 97 0.90 -15.90 -12.87
C TYR A 97 0.30 -15.80 -11.46
N ASN A 98 1.13 -15.90 -10.41
CA ASN A 98 0.67 -15.81 -9.02
C ASN A 98 0.26 -14.38 -8.63
N ARG A 99 0.83 -13.37 -9.28
CA ARG A 99 0.54 -11.96 -9.02
C ARG A 99 -0.77 -11.53 -9.68
N THR A 100 -1.05 -12.07 -10.87
CA THR A 100 -2.27 -11.80 -11.63
C THR A 100 -3.49 -12.35 -10.88
N SER A 101 -4.44 -11.46 -10.64
CA SER A 101 -5.76 -11.78 -10.08
C SER A 101 -6.83 -11.37 -11.07
N ILE A 102 -7.86 -12.20 -11.17
CA ILE A 102 -8.95 -12.03 -12.11
C ILE A 102 -10.10 -11.31 -11.42
N SER A 103 -10.57 -10.25 -12.06
CA SER A 103 -11.72 -9.45 -11.65
C SER A 103 -12.84 -9.56 -12.68
N PRO A 104 -13.87 -10.40 -12.44
CA PRO A 104 -15.02 -10.54 -13.33
C PRO A 104 -15.71 -9.21 -13.67
N ARG A 105 -15.70 -8.25 -12.72
CA ARG A 105 -16.24 -6.90 -12.91
C ARG A 105 -15.59 -6.11 -14.04
N LYS A 106 -14.34 -6.43 -14.39
CA LYS A 106 -13.60 -5.81 -15.50
C LYS A 106 -13.74 -6.60 -16.80
N GLY A 107 -14.51 -7.68 -16.82
CA GLY A 107 -14.56 -8.62 -17.94
C GLY A 107 -13.38 -9.60 -18.00
N GLU A 108 -12.53 -9.62 -16.97
CA GLU A 108 -11.45 -10.60 -16.80
C GLU A 108 -12.04 -11.97 -16.47
N ARG A 109 -11.41 -13.05 -16.95
CA ARG A 109 -11.94 -14.42 -16.77
C ARG A 109 -10.84 -15.46 -16.79
N PHE A 110 -11.20 -16.66 -16.33
CA PHE A 110 -10.37 -17.85 -16.48
C PHE A 110 -10.70 -18.56 -17.79
N PHE A 111 -9.70 -19.21 -18.37
CA PHE A 111 -9.81 -20.09 -19.54
C PHE A 111 -9.33 -21.49 -19.18
N CYS A 112 -9.87 -22.48 -19.86
CA CYS A 112 -9.50 -23.87 -19.67
C CYS A 112 -8.38 -24.31 -20.62
N SER A 113 -8.21 -23.61 -21.76
CA SER A 113 -7.08 -23.81 -22.67
C SER A 113 -6.54 -22.49 -23.25
N ALA A 114 -5.26 -22.50 -23.66
CA ALA A 114 -4.65 -21.32 -24.28
C ALA A 114 -5.32 -21.00 -25.62
N GLN A 115 -5.79 -22.02 -26.34
CA GLN A 115 -6.51 -21.87 -27.59
C GLN A 115 -7.85 -21.15 -27.40
N GLU A 116 -8.58 -21.48 -26.33
CA GLU A 116 -9.82 -20.79 -25.97
C GLU A 116 -9.58 -19.30 -25.71
N ALA A 117 -8.49 -18.96 -25.00
CA ALA A 117 -8.11 -17.58 -24.77
C ALA A 117 -7.81 -16.83 -26.08
N ILE A 118 -7.04 -17.46 -26.98
CA ILE A 118 -6.72 -16.89 -28.30
C ILE A 118 -7.99 -16.67 -29.13
N ASN A 119 -8.89 -17.65 -29.18
CA ASN A 119 -10.17 -17.55 -29.90
C ASN A 119 -11.07 -16.44 -29.31
N ALA A 120 -10.98 -16.20 -28.00
CA ALA A 120 -11.67 -15.11 -27.32
C ALA A 120 -10.98 -13.73 -27.50
N GLY A 121 -9.91 -13.65 -28.30
CA GLY A 121 -9.16 -12.43 -28.62
C GLY A 121 -8.14 -12.01 -27.56
N TRP A 122 -7.59 -12.97 -26.80
CA TRP A 122 -6.58 -12.72 -25.77
C TRP A 122 -5.19 -13.12 -26.28
N ARG A 123 -4.18 -12.31 -25.97
CA ARG A 123 -2.78 -12.63 -26.32
C ARG A 123 -2.03 -13.21 -25.13
N ARG A 124 -1.08 -14.11 -25.39
CA ARG A 124 -0.24 -14.69 -24.34
C ARG A 124 0.64 -13.61 -23.71
N ALA A 125 0.73 -13.58 -22.38
CA ALA A 125 1.67 -12.73 -21.68
C ALA A 125 3.11 -13.17 -21.99
N ALA A 126 4.00 -12.20 -22.20
CA ALA A 126 5.40 -12.48 -22.51
C ALA A 126 6.19 -13.02 -21.29
N ARG A 127 5.70 -12.81 -20.05
CA ARG A 127 6.42 -13.06 -18.79
C ARG A 127 5.47 -13.54 -17.69
#